data_AF-A0A2S7IUP0-F1
#
_entry.id   AF-A0A2S7IUP0-F1
#
_cell.length_a   1.000
_cell.length_b   1.000
_cell.length_c   1.000
_cell.angle_alpha   90.00
_cell.angle_beta   90.00
_cell.angle_gamma   90.00
#
_symmetry.space_group_name_H-M   'P 1'
#
loop_
_entity.id
_entity.type
_entity.pdbx_description
1 polymer ?
#
loop_
_entity_poly.entity_id
_entity_poly.type
_entity_poly.pdbx_seq_one_letter_code
_entity_poly.pdbx_strand_id
1 'polypeptide(L)'
;MHPSYQTTVSGIASTIAGISNSINRPRYLSDVLEIKQARGDDDIAFFKLQCRMFQSRFGATIEGAHKTALKGDAALRIFAEMLEEFM
;
A
#
# COMPACT_ATOMS: atom_id res chain seq x y z
N MET A 1 -28.01 -21.18 -35.52
CA MET A 1 -27.97 -20.02 -34.60
C MET A 1 -26.77 -20.17 -33.68
N HIS A 2 -25.75 -19.32 -33.87
CA HIS A 2 -24.55 -19.26 -33.03
C HIS A 2 -24.88 -18.56 -31.69
N PRO A 3 -24.41 -19.07 -30.54
CA PRO A 3 -24.23 -18.25 -29.36
C PRO A 3 -22.80 -17.69 -29.33
N SER A 4 -22.71 -16.37 -29.52
CA SER A 4 -21.55 -15.55 -29.19
C SER A 4 -21.46 -15.41 -27.67
N TYR A 5 -20.49 -16.06 -27.02
CA TYR A 5 -20.00 -15.62 -25.71
C TYR A 5 -18.53 -15.27 -25.84
N GLN A 6 -18.36 -14.06 -26.37
CA GLN A 6 -17.34 -13.08 -26.04
C GLN A 6 -16.32 -13.54 -24.99
N THR A 7 -15.17 -13.98 -25.52
CA THR A 7 -13.83 -13.80 -24.97
C THR A 7 -13.68 -12.47 -24.22
N THR A 8 -12.78 -12.45 -23.23
CA THR A 8 -12.02 -11.30 -22.69
C THR A 8 -12.34 -10.88 -21.24
N VAL A 9 -12.01 -11.73 -20.26
CA VAL A 9 -11.67 -11.26 -18.89
C VAL A 9 -10.46 -12.03 -18.34
N SER A 10 -9.40 -12.22 -19.14
CA SER A 10 -8.09 -12.67 -18.64
C SER A 10 -6.94 -11.73 -19.02
N GLY A 11 -7.23 -10.62 -19.72
CA GLY A 11 -6.19 -9.74 -20.28
C GLY A 11 -5.86 -8.49 -19.46
N ILE A 12 -6.70 -8.07 -18.51
CA ILE A 12 -6.51 -6.77 -17.82
C ILE A 12 -5.73 -6.92 -16.52
N ALA A 13 -5.70 -8.11 -15.91
CA ALA A 13 -5.02 -8.33 -14.63
C ALA A 13 -3.48 -8.31 -14.75
N SER A 14 -2.91 -8.68 -15.90
CA SER A 14 -1.47 -8.91 -16.02
C SER A 14 -0.67 -7.72 -16.55
N THR A 15 -1.30 -6.76 -17.23
CA THR A 15 -0.59 -5.61 -17.82
C THR A 15 -0.49 -4.42 -16.86
N ILE A 16 -1.40 -4.28 -15.90
CA ILE A 16 -1.36 -3.21 -14.89
C ILE A 16 -0.31 -3.50 -13.81
N ALA A 17 -0.07 -4.78 -13.49
CA ALA A 17 0.91 -5.18 -12.47
C ALA A 17 2.38 -4.93 -12.90
N GLY A 18 2.66 -4.96 -14.21
CA GLY A 18 4.03 -4.83 -14.74
C GLY A 18 4.50 -3.41 -15.04
N ILE A 19 3.59 -2.47 -15.35
CA ILE A 19 3.97 -1.10 -15.79
C ILE A 19 3.95 -0.10 -14.62
N SER A 20 3.19 -0.35 -13.54
CA SER A 20 3.22 0.53 -12.36
C SER A 20 4.47 0.39 -11.50
N ASN A 21 5.25 -0.69 -11.66
CA ASN A 21 6.34 -1.04 -10.75
C ASN A 21 7.61 -0.17 -10.90
N SER A 22 7.66 0.75 -11.88
CA SER A 22 8.88 1.52 -12.18
C SER A 22 8.72 3.05 -12.19
N ILE A 23 7.50 3.61 -12.06
CA ILE A 23 7.29 5.08 -12.15
C ILE A 23 6.63 5.69 -10.90
N ASN A 24 5.89 4.92 -10.10
CA ASN A 24 5.23 5.45 -8.89
C ASN A 24 5.61 4.63 -7.65
N ARG A 25 6.77 4.94 -7.06
CA ARG A 25 6.96 4.57 -5.65
C ARG A 25 5.83 5.21 -4.84
N PRO A 26 5.17 4.46 -3.96
CA PRO A 26 4.11 5.00 -3.13
C PRO A 26 4.69 6.20 -2.35
N ARG A 27 3.99 7.33 -2.34
CA ARG A 27 4.45 8.53 -1.61
C ARG A 27 3.66 8.74 -0.34
N TYR A 28 2.45 8.18 -0.31
CA TYR A 28 1.52 8.33 0.78
C TYR A 28 1.15 6.99 1.39
N LEU A 29 0.75 7.00 2.66
CA LEU A 29 0.28 5.81 3.38
C LEU A 29 -0.97 5.20 2.73
N SER A 30 -1.78 6.01 2.02
CA SER A 30 -2.91 5.52 1.23
C SER A 30 -2.46 4.57 0.12
N ASP A 31 -1.37 4.90 -0.57
CA ASP A 31 -0.84 4.09 -1.66
C ASP A 31 -0.34 2.75 -1.10
N VAL A 32 0.35 2.79 0.06
CA VAL A 32 0.80 1.57 0.76
C VAL A 32 -0.38 0.72 1.23
N LEU A 33 -1.44 1.35 1.75
CA LEU A 33 -2.66 0.67 2.17
C LEU A 33 -3.34 -0.06 1.01
N GLU A 34 -3.42 0.57 -0.16
CA GLU A 34 -3.96 -0.05 -1.37
C GLU A 34 -3.11 -1.24 -1.83
N ILE A 35 -1.77 -1.10 -1.79
CA ILE A 35 -0.85 -2.19 -2.14
C ILE A 35 -1.01 -3.38 -1.18
N LYS A 36 -0.97 -3.15 0.14
CA LYS A 36 -1.13 -4.20 1.14
C LYS A 36 -2.50 -4.89 1.02
N GLN A 37 -3.56 -4.12 0.69
CA GLN A 37 -4.90 -4.67 0.48
C GLN A 37 -5.00 -5.54 -0.78
N ALA A 38 -4.33 -5.14 -1.86
CA ALA A 38 -4.27 -5.91 -3.09
C ALA A 38 -3.45 -7.20 -2.93
N ARG A 39 -2.39 -7.18 -2.10
CA ARG A 39 -1.57 -8.36 -1.78
C ARG A 39 -2.25 -9.31 -0.80
N GLY A 40 -3.16 -8.81 0.02
CA GLY A 40 -3.82 -9.59 1.07
C GLY A 40 -2.93 -9.80 2.29
N ASP A 41 -2.07 -8.83 2.63
CA ASP A 41 -1.12 -8.96 3.73
C ASP A 41 -1.84 -9.08 5.09
N ASP A 42 -1.44 -10.04 5.92
CA ASP A 42 -2.06 -10.33 7.22
C ASP A 42 -1.92 -9.17 8.24
N ASP A 43 -0.89 -8.34 8.07
CA ASP A 43 -0.58 -7.19 8.92
C ASP A 43 -1.38 -5.93 8.56
N ILE A 44 -2.24 -5.98 7.54
CA ILE A 44 -2.98 -4.82 7.04
C ILE A 44 -3.85 -4.15 8.11
N ALA A 45 -4.41 -4.92 9.04
CA ALA A 45 -5.22 -4.39 10.12
C ALA A 45 -4.39 -3.53 11.09
N PHE A 46 -3.18 -4.00 11.41
CA PHE A 46 -2.22 -3.25 12.22
C PHE A 46 -1.77 -1.99 11.47
N PHE A 47 -1.39 -2.11 10.20
CA PHE A 47 -0.98 -0.98 9.38
C PHE A 47 -2.07 0.09 9.28
N LYS A 48 -3.34 -0.31 9.10
CA LYS A 48 -4.52 0.59 9.10
C LYS A 48 -4.68 1.33 10.42
N LEU A 49 -4.46 0.67 11.56
CA LEU A 49 -4.54 1.30 12.86
C LEU A 49 -3.47 2.39 13.01
N GLN A 50 -2.23 2.09 12.64
CA GLN A 50 -1.12 3.03 12.72
C GLN A 50 -1.31 4.20 11.76
N CYS A 51 -1.77 3.96 10.52
CA CYS A 51 -2.06 5.02 9.56
C CYS A 51 -3.03 6.09 10.09
N ARG A 52 -4.06 5.71 10.85
CA ARG A 52 -5.01 6.67 11.44
C ARG A 52 -4.33 7.65 12.39
N MET A 53 -3.28 7.23 13.08
CA MET A 53 -2.51 8.10 13.96
C MET A 53 -1.71 9.17 13.19
N PHE A 54 -1.32 8.88 11.96
CA PHE A 54 -0.48 9.75 11.12
C PHE A 54 -1.26 10.57 10.10
N GLN A 55 -2.46 10.14 9.71
CA GLN A 55 -3.32 10.84 8.73
C GLN A 55 -3.69 12.27 9.14
N SER A 56 -3.89 12.53 10.43
CA SER A 56 -4.23 13.89 10.90
C SER A 56 -3.04 14.85 10.95
N ARG A 57 -1.79 14.36 10.94
CA ARG A 57 -0.61 15.18 11.28
C ARG A 57 0.28 15.57 10.10
N PHE A 58 0.36 14.75 9.05
CA PHE A 58 1.45 14.91 8.05
C PHE A 58 1.00 14.88 6.58
N GLY A 59 -0.30 14.91 6.29
CA GLY A 59 -0.78 14.54 4.94
C GLY A 59 -0.40 13.09 4.56
N ALA A 60 -0.01 12.30 5.56
CA ALA A 60 0.39 10.89 5.50
C ALA A 60 1.42 10.53 4.42
N THR A 61 2.51 11.30 4.25
CA THR A 61 3.65 10.82 3.45
C THR A 61 4.35 9.66 4.15
N ILE A 62 4.90 8.72 3.37
CA ILE A 62 5.66 7.58 3.90
C ILE A 62 6.87 8.07 4.69
N GLU A 63 7.65 8.99 4.14
CA GLU A 63 8.87 9.50 4.78
C GLU A 63 8.57 10.24 6.10
N GLY A 64 7.50 11.04 6.14
CA GLY A 64 7.08 11.77 7.34
C GLY A 64 6.59 10.83 8.44
N ALA A 65 5.80 9.82 8.06
CA ALA A 65 5.33 8.78 8.96
C ALA A 65 6.51 7.95 9.50
N HIS A 66 7.42 7.52 8.64
CA HIS A 66 8.61 6.74 9.00
C HIS A 66 9.48 7.47 10.02
N LYS A 67 9.87 8.73 9.75
CA LYS A 67 10.70 9.53 10.68
C LYS A 67 10.05 9.75 12.04
N THR A 68 8.71 9.86 12.07
CA THR A 68 7.98 10.06 13.33
C THR A 68 7.84 8.74 14.09
N ALA A 69 7.59 7.64 13.37
CA ALA A 69 7.41 6.31 13.91
C ALA A 69 8.71 5.75 14.54
N LEU A 70 9.88 6.02 13.95
CA LEU A 70 11.19 5.66 14.51
C LEU A 70 11.44 6.22 15.93
N LYS A 71 10.80 7.34 16.27
CA LYS A 71 10.93 8.00 17.59
C LYS A 71 9.90 7.53 18.60
N GLY A 72 8.99 6.64 18.19
CA GLY A 72 7.86 6.17 18.99
C GLY A 72 8.19 4.95 19.86
N ASP A 73 7.12 4.38 20.42
CA ASP A 73 7.15 3.13 21.16
C ASP A 73 7.40 1.91 20.26
N ALA A 74 7.41 0.71 20.84
CA ALA A 74 7.67 -0.53 20.11
C ALA A 74 6.70 -0.77 18.94
N ALA A 75 5.42 -0.42 19.07
CA ALA A 75 4.44 -0.59 17.99
C ALA A 75 4.71 0.38 16.83
N LEU A 76 5.12 1.61 17.15
CA LEU A 76 5.52 2.59 16.14
C LEU A 76 6.83 2.19 15.43
N ARG A 77 7.77 1.52 16.11
CA ARG A 77 8.97 0.99 15.46
C ARG A 77 8.66 -0.12 14.46
N ILE A 78 7.77 -1.05 14.80
CA ILE A 78 7.29 -2.08 13.88
C ILE A 78 6.63 -1.43 12.66
N PHE A 79 5.83 -0.38 12.88
CA PHE A 79 5.25 0.38 11.77
C PHE A 79 6.31 1.08 10.91
N ALA A 80 7.39 1.59 11.49
CA ALA A 80 8.50 2.17 10.75
C ALA A 80 9.18 1.13 9.83
N GLU A 81 9.47 -0.06 10.36
CA GLU A 81 10.02 -1.18 9.58
C GLU A 81 9.11 -1.58 8.42
N MET A 82 7.79 -1.60 8.64
CA MET A 82 6.81 -1.84 7.56
C MET A 82 6.83 -0.78 6.46
N LEU A 83 7.23 0.47 6.77
CA LEU A 83 7.33 1.54 5.79
C LEU A 83 8.63 1.48 4.97
N GLU A 84 9.71 0.94 5.53
CA GLU A 84 11.01 0.79 4.83
C GLU A 84 10.89 -0.08 3.58
N GLU A 85 9.98 -1.05 3.54
CA GLU A 85 9.70 -1.88 2.36
C GLU A 85 9.24 -1.05 1.14
N PHE A 86 8.70 0.15 1.37
CA PHE A 86 8.04 0.98 0.35
C PHE A 86 8.82 2.27 0.00
N MET A 87 10.01 2.49 0.57
CA MET A 87 10.86 3.67 0.35
C MET A 87 11.94 3.45 -0.72
#